data_AF-A0A7C0XMM9-F1
#
_entry.id   AF-A0A7C0XMM9-F1
#
_cell.length_a   1.000
_cell.length_b   1.000
_cell.length_c   1.000
_cell.angle_alpha   90.00
_cell.angle_beta   90.00
_cell.angle_gamma   90.00
#
_symmetry.space_group_name_H-M   'P 1'
#
loop_
_entity.id
_entity.type
_entity.pdbx_description
1 polymer ?
#
loop_
_entity_poly.entity_id
_entity_poly.type
_entity_poly.pdbx_seq_one_letter_code
_entity_poly.pdbx_strand_id
1 'polypeptide(L)'
;MNVLSPCPRGWRFPPNETIKIAQLAVDTCLWPLYEVVEGKWRLTYRPKQKLPVEEWLKTQGRFAHLFKGDNQQVIEQLQAEVDRRWEELLEKSS
;
A
#
# COMPACT_ATOMS: atom_id res chain seq x y z
N MET A 1 -16.68 7.17 -0.70
CA MET A 1 -15.43 7.24 -1.49
C MET A 1 -14.27 7.38 -0.51
N ASN A 2 -13.23 6.55 -0.65
CA ASN A 2 -12.02 6.63 0.17
C ASN A 2 -10.83 6.94 -0.74
N VAL A 3 -9.98 7.90 -0.36
CA VAL A 3 -8.91 8.45 -1.21
C VAL A 3 -7.61 8.49 -0.43
N LEU A 4 -6.56 7.89 -0.98
CA LEU A 4 -5.21 8.07 -0.48
C LEU A 4 -4.68 9.43 -0.93
N SER A 5 -4.32 10.28 0.02
CA SER A 5 -3.71 11.58 -0.26
C SER A 5 -2.31 11.64 0.36
N PRO A 6 -1.24 11.34 -0.41
CA PRO A 6 0.12 11.47 0.08
C PRO A 6 0.41 12.89 0.57
N CYS A 7 0.97 13.01 1.77
CA CYS A 7 1.28 14.29 2.40
C CYS A 7 2.81 14.43 2.53
N PRO A 8 3.49 15.17 1.64
CA PRO A 8 4.96 15.28 1.65
C PRO A 8 5.52 15.70 3.00
N ARG A 9 4.86 16.68 3.65
CA ARG A 9 5.26 17.20 4.97
C ARG A 9 5.10 16.16 6.07
N GLY A 10 3.95 15.49 6.13
CA GLY A 10 3.64 14.53 7.19
C GLY A 10 4.38 13.20 7.02
N TRP A 11 4.54 12.74 5.78
CA TRP A 11 5.15 11.45 5.48
C TRP A 11 6.66 11.56 5.22
N ARG A 12 7.17 12.79 5.13
CA ARG A 12 8.58 13.15 4.97
C ARG A 12 9.18 12.56 3.69
N PHE A 13 8.69 13.04 2.55
CA PHE A 13 9.22 12.72 1.22
C PHE A 13 9.25 13.98 0.32
N PRO A 14 10.07 14.00 -0.76
CA PRO A 14 10.15 15.14 -1.68
C PRO A 14 8.82 15.41 -2.41
N PRO A 15 8.31 16.66 -2.49
CA PRO A 15 7.01 16.94 -3.11
C PRO A 15 6.83 16.42 -4.54
N ASN A 16 7.91 16.35 -5.33
CA ASN A 16 7.91 15.80 -6.70
C ASN A 16 7.71 14.27 -6.77
N GLU A 17 7.78 13.55 -5.64
CA GLU A 17 7.54 12.10 -5.57
C GLU A 17 6.08 11.72 -5.24
N THR A 18 5.19 12.71 -5.06
CA THR A 18 3.80 12.49 -4.65
C THR A 18 3.09 11.43 -5.51
N ILE A 19 3.21 11.52 -6.84
CA ILE A 19 2.58 10.56 -7.77
C ILE A 19 3.21 9.17 -7.66
N LYS A 20 4.54 9.11 -7.54
CA LYS A 20 5.27 7.84 -7.39
C LYS A 20 4.86 7.10 -6.12
N ILE A 21 4.70 7.81 -5.00
CA ILE A 21 4.28 7.21 -3.72
C ILE A 21 2.82 6.73 -3.77
N ALA A 22 1.93 7.48 -4.45
CA ALA A 22 0.57 7.02 -4.68
C ALA A 22 0.55 5.73 -5.51
N GLN A 23 1.33 5.67 -6.59
CA GLN A 23 1.45 4.50 -7.44
C GLN A 23 2.00 3.28 -6.68
N LEU A 24 3.08 3.46 -5.90
CA LEU A 24 3.64 2.41 -5.06
C LEU A 24 2.64 1.87 -4.01
N ALA A 25 1.75 2.72 -3.49
CA ALA A 25 0.73 2.25 -2.54
C ALA A 25 -0.23 1.25 -3.19
N VAL A 26 -0.55 1.48 -4.46
CA VAL A 26 -1.41 0.59 -5.25
C VAL A 26 -0.65 -0.66 -5.71
N ASP A 27 0.59 -0.51 -6.18
CA ASP A 27 1.40 -1.63 -6.70
C ASP A 27 1.84 -2.61 -5.60
N THR A 28 1.95 -2.14 -4.36
CA THR A 28 2.19 -3.00 -3.18
C THR A 28 0.90 -3.61 -2.60
N CYS A 29 -0.26 -3.25 -3.16
CA CYS A 29 -1.60 -3.55 -2.65
C CYS A 29 -1.86 -3.06 -1.20
N LEU A 30 -1.03 -2.18 -0.66
CA LEU A 30 -1.33 -1.51 0.61
C LEU A 30 -2.60 -0.67 0.51
N TRP A 31 -2.82 -0.06 -0.66
CA TRP A 31 -4.01 0.70 -1.00
C TRP A 31 -4.65 0.17 -2.29
N PRO A 32 -5.40 -0.95 -2.23
CA PRO A 32 -5.99 -1.54 -3.42
C PRO A 32 -7.13 -0.67 -3.97
N LEU A 33 -7.30 -0.66 -5.29
CA LEU A 33 -8.36 0.07 -5.97
C LEU A 33 -9.49 -0.88 -6.38
N TYR A 34 -10.65 -0.65 -5.80
CA TYR A 34 -11.88 -1.40 -6.07
C TYR A 34 -13.09 -0.50 -5.85
N GLU A 35 -14.22 -0.97 -6.34
CA GLU A 35 -15.53 -0.39 -6.08
C GLU A 35 -16.48 -1.45 -5.53
N VAL A 36 -17.49 -1.00 -4.79
CA VAL A 36 -18.58 -1.85 -4.32
C VAL A 36 -19.88 -1.19 -4.76
N VAL A 37 -20.58 -1.82 -5.70
CA VAL A 37 -21.84 -1.33 -6.25
C VAL A 37 -22.91 -2.37 -5.95
N GLU A 38 -23.93 -1.97 -5.17
CA GLU A 38 -25.01 -2.88 -4.77
C GLU A 38 -24.52 -4.19 -4.12
N GLY A 39 -23.47 -4.09 -3.30
CA GLY A 39 -22.84 -5.23 -2.63
C GLY A 39 -21.91 -6.08 -3.52
N LYS A 40 -21.81 -5.79 -4.81
CA LYS A 40 -20.87 -6.46 -5.74
C LYS A 40 -19.53 -5.75 -5.72
N TRP A 41 -18.46 -6.50 -5.46
CA TRP A 41 -17.10 -5.99 -5.41
C TRP A 41 -16.45 -6.12 -6.79
N ARG A 42 -15.80 -5.07 -7.27
CA ARG A 42 -15.06 -5.08 -8.52
C ARG A 42 -13.71 -4.40 -8.33
N LEU A 43 -12.63 -5.12 -8.62
CA LEU A 43 -11.31 -4.50 -8.72
C LEU A 43 -11.29 -3.52 -9.90
N THR A 44 -10.82 -2.30 -9.67
CA THR A 44 -10.63 -1.31 -10.73
C THR A 44 -9.17 -1.26 -11.19
N TYR A 45 -8.25 -1.80 -10.39
CA TYR A 45 -6.86 -2.01 -10.78
C TYR A 45 -6.33 -3.30 -10.15
N ARG A 46 -5.60 -4.06 -10.96
CA ARG A 46 -4.80 -5.21 -10.51
C ARG A 46 -3.37 -5.00 -10.99
N PRO A 47 -2.38 -4.86 -10.09
CA PRO A 47 -0.99 -4.71 -10.51
C PRO A 47 -0.53 -5.96 -11.28
N LYS A 48 0.26 -5.75 -12.34
CA LYS A 48 0.85 -6.87 -13.11
C LYS A 48 1.76 -7.73 -12.23
N GLN A 49 2.49 -7.07 -11.33
CA GLN A 49 3.34 -7.68 -10.33
C GLN A 49 3.10 -6.94 -9.03
N LYS A 50 2.69 -7.66 -7.98
CA LYS A 50 2.59 -7.10 -6.64
C LYS A 50 3.99 -6.87 -6.08
N LEU A 51 4.29 -5.65 -5.67
CA LEU A 51 5.55 -5.29 -5.03
C LEU A 51 5.52 -5.58 -3.52
N PRO A 52 6.67 -5.80 -2.87
CA PRO A 52 6.76 -5.86 -1.41
C PRO A 52 6.38 -4.52 -0.77
N VAL A 53 5.69 -4.54 0.37
CA VAL A 53 5.28 -3.32 1.11
C VAL A 53 6.46 -2.42 1.46
N GLU A 54 7.63 -3.03 1.63
CA GLU A 54 8.89 -2.36 1.91
C GLU A 54 9.25 -1.29 0.86
N GLU A 55 8.91 -1.52 -0.42
CA GLU A 55 9.15 -0.55 -1.50
C GLU A 55 8.38 0.76 -1.29
N TRP A 56 7.19 0.69 -0.70
CA TRP A 56 6.42 1.87 -0.34
C TRP A 56 6.93 2.50 0.97
N LEU A 57 7.31 1.69 1.96
CA LEU A 57 7.80 2.17 3.26
C LEU A 57 9.12 2.95 3.13
N LYS A 58 10.08 2.46 2.35
CA LYS A 58 11.41 3.06 2.17
C LYS A 58 11.39 4.49 1.65
N THR A 59 10.36 4.84 0.87
CA THR A 59 10.22 6.18 0.27
C THR A 59 9.76 7.26 1.26
N GLN A 60 9.38 6.89 2.49
CA GLN A 60 8.74 7.80 3.44
C GLN A 60 9.53 7.88 4.75
N GLY A 61 10.01 9.08 5.09
CA GLY A 61 10.78 9.28 6.32
C GLY A 61 10.02 8.99 7.62
N ARG A 62 8.68 8.94 7.61
CA ARG A 62 7.89 8.50 8.79
C ARG A 62 8.15 7.05 9.20
N PHE A 63 8.63 6.21 8.29
CA PHE A 63 8.94 4.80 8.55
C PHE A 63 10.43 4.53 8.73
N ALA A 64 11.29 5.56 8.72
CA ALA A 64 12.74 5.39 8.80
C ALA A 64 13.23 4.65 10.06
N HIS A 65 12.44 4.62 11.14
CA HIS A 65 12.76 3.89 12.36
C HIS A 65 12.57 2.38 12.22
N LEU A 66 11.69 1.90 11.33
CA LEU A 66 11.47 0.48 11.06
C LEU A 66 12.68 -0.18 10.39
N PHE A 67 13.51 0.61 9.71
CA PHE A 67 14.72 0.16 9.02
C PHE A 67 15.98 0.26 9.88
N LYS A 68 15.83 0.52 11.19
CA LYS A 68 16.94 0.62 12.14
C LYS A 68 16.78 -0.44 13.22
N GLY A 69 17.90 -1.01 13.68
CA GLY A 69 17.89 -2.04 14.72
C GLY A 69 17.21 -3.33 14.25
N ASP A 70 16.56 -4.02 15.18
CA ASP A 70 15.93 -5.34 14.96
C ASP A 70 14.40 -5.22 14.77
N ASN A 71 13.97 -4.36 13.87
CA ASN A 71 12.55 -4.09 13.59
C ASN A 71 12.01 -4.84 12.35
N GLN A 72 12.81 -5.74 11.78
CA GLN A 72 12.47 -6.45 10.54
C GLN A 72 11.15 -7.23 10.67
N GLN A 73 10.91 -7.82 11.84
CA GLN A 73 9.67 -8.56 12.14
C GLN A 73 8.40 -7.70 11.97
N VAL A 74 8.48 -6.39 12.21
CA VAL A 74 7.33 -5.48 12.04
C VAL A 74 6.99 -5.31 10.56
N ILE A 75 8.01 -5.23 9.69
CA ILE A 75 7.82 -5.13 8.24
C ILE A 75 7.22 -6.44 7.70
N GLU A 76 7.68 -7.59 8.19
CA GLU A 76 7.15 -8.90 7.83
C GLU A 76 5.69 -9.07 8.25
N GLN A 77 5.34 -8.66 9.47
CA GLN A 77 3.95 -8.66 9.96
C GLN A 77 3.05 -7.77 9.10
N LEU A 78 3.53 -6.57 8.74
CA LEU A 78 2.77 -5.69 7.85
C LEU A 78 2.60 -6.31 6.46
N GLN A 79 3.65 -6.94 5.92
CA GLN A 79 3.60 -7.63 4.63
C GLN A 79 2.52 -8.72 4.65
N ALA A 80 2.51 -9.57 5.68
CA ALA A 80 1.52 -10.63 5.84
C ALA A 80 0.09 -10.09 5.95
N GLU A 81 -0.12 -8.99 6.67
CA GLU A 81 -1.45 -8.36 6.77
C GLU A 81 -1.91 -7.76 5.43
N VAL A 82 -1.00 -7.14 4.66
CA VAL A 82 -1.31 -6.65 3.31
C VAL A 82 -1.68 -7.80 2.38
N ASP A 83 -0.95 -8.91 2.43
CA ASP A 83 -1.21 -10.10 1.61
C ASP A 83 -2.56 -10.71 1.95
N ARG A 84 -2.85 -10.91 3.24
CA ARG A 84 -4.13 -11.43 3.73
C ARG A 84 -5.32 -10.59 3.25
N ARG A 85 -5.24 -9.26 3.39
CA ARG A 85 -6.31 -8.36 2.93
C ARG A 85 -6.47 -8.36 1.42
N TRP A 86 -5.38 -8.49 0.69
CA TRP A 86 -5.41 -8.57 -0.76
C TRP A 86 -6.11 -9.86 -1.21
N GLU A 87 -5.78 -11.00 -0.61
CA GLU A 87 -6.45 -12.28 -0.87
C GLU A 87 -7.96 -12.23 -0.58
N GLU A 88 -8.37 -11.70 0.57
CA GLU A 88 -9.79 -11.50 0.90
C GLU A 88 -10.52 -10.63 -0.14
N LEU A 89 -9.85 -9.61 -0.66
CA LEU A 89 -10.41 -8.75 -1.70
C LEU A 89 -10.51 -9.51 -3.04
N LEU A 90 -9.52 -10.33 -3.38
CA LEU A 90 -9.57 -11.18 -4.58
C LEU A 90 -10.75 -12.15 -4.50
N GLU A 91 -10.97 -12.80 -3.36
CA GLU A 91 -12.10 -13.70 -3.14
C GLU A 91 -13.45 -12.99 -3.28
N LYS A 92 -13.59 -11.79 -2.70
CA LYS A 92 -14.82 -11.00 -2.79
C LYS A 92 -15.12 -10.47 -4.20
N SER A 93 -14.08 -10.26 -5.00
CA SER A 93 -14.15 -9.66 -6.34
C SER A 93 -14.09 -10.69 -7.48
N SER A 94 -14.14 -11.98 -7.13
CA SER A 94 -14.21 -13.11 -8.07
C SER A 94 -15.63 -13.37 -8.56
#